data_AF-A0A916T4W1-F1
#
_entry.id   AF-A0A916T4W1-F1
#
_cell.length_a   1.000
_cell.length_b   1.000
_cell.length_c   1.000
_cell.angle_alpha   90.00
_cell.angle_beta   90.00
_cell.angle_gamma   90.00
#
_symmetry.space_group_name_H-M   'P 1'
#
loop_
_entity.id
_entity.type
_entity.pdbx_description
1 polymer ?
#
loop_
_entity_poly.entity_id
_entity_poly.type
_entity_poly.pdbx_seq_one_letter_code
_entity_poly.pdbx_strand_id
1 'polypeptide(L)' 'MGELTDKIKGNINEAIGNVKEAVGKHNNDADLAAEGKAQQAEGKGEQFKGKVKGALGDDI' A
#
# COMPACT_ATOMS: atom_id res chain seq x y z
N MET A 1 -11.28 14.70 6.08
CA MET A 1 -11.43 13.23 5.94
C MET A 1 -10.53 12.63 6.99
N GLY A 2 -11.08 11.81 7.90
CA GLY A 2 -10.40 11.44 9.14
C GLY A 2 -9.33 10.38 8.93
N GLU A 3 -8.27 10.45 9.76
CA GLU A 3 -7.15 9.51 9.85
C GLU A 3 -7.55 8.02 9.79
N LEU A 4 -8.75 7.69 10.30
CA LEU A 4 -9.32 6.36 10.25
C LEU A 4 -9.61 5.90 8.81
N THR A 5 -10.20 6.78 7.99
CA THR A 5 -10.46 6.51 6.57
C THR A 5 -9.16 6.34 5.80
N ASP A 6 -8.14 7.13 6.09
CA ASP A 6 -6.84 7.07 5.39
C ASP A 6 -6.02 5.83 5.79
N LYS A 7 -6.00 5.44 7.06
CA LYS A 7 -5.41 4.16 7.51
C LYS A 7 -6.13 2.95 6.91
N ILE A 8 -7.46 2.97 6.86
CA ILE A 8 -8.24 1.89 6.25
C ILE A 8 -7.93 1.79 4.75
N LYS A 9 -7.87 2.93 4.02
CA LYS A 9 -7.49 2.94 2.59
C LYS A 9 -6.08 2.39 2.35
N GLY A 10 -5.10 2.79 3.17
CA GLY A 10 -3.73 2.26 3.08
C GLY A 10 -3.69 0.74 3.24
N ASN A 11 -4.35 0.22 4.27
CA ASN A 11 -4.43 -1.23 4.52
C ASN A 11 -5.19 -1.98 3.41
N ILE A 12 -6.23 -1.37 2.84
CA ILE A 12 -6.98 -1.94 1.71
C ILE A 12 -6.10 -2.04 0.45
N ASN A 13 -5.31 -1.01 0.13
CA ASN A 13 -4.42 -1.05 -1.03
C ASN A 13 -3.32 -2.12 -0.87
N GLU A 14 -2.74 -2.27 0.33
CA GLU A 14 -1.79 -3.36 0.61
C GLU A 14 -2.45 -4.74 0.49
N ALA A 15 -3.70 -4.88 0.95
CA ALA A 15 -4.45 -6.13 0.83
C ALA A 15 -4.74 -6.46 -0.64
N ILE A 16 -5.20 -5.49 -1.44
CA ILE A 16 -5.45 -5.66 -2.88
C ILE A 16 -4.16 -6.04 -3.61
N GLY A 17 -3.04 -5.37 -3.31
CA GLY A 17 -1.74 -5.69 -3.90
C GLY A 17 -1.29 -7.11 -3.57
N ASN A 18 -1.46 -7.56 -2.32
CA ASN A 18 -1.19 -8.95 -1.91
C ASN A 18 -2.07 -9.95 -2.66
N VAL A 19 -3.36 -9.65 -2.81
CA VAL A 19 -4.30 -10.51 -3.54
C VAL A 19 -3.91 -10.59 -5.02
N LYS A 20 -3.62 -9.47 -5.68
CA LYS A 20 -3.13 -9.45 -7.07
C LYS A 20 -1.85 -10.25 -7.24
N GLU A 21 -0.89 -10.10 -6.32
CA GLU A 21 0.35 -10.86 -6.35
C GLU A 21 0.11 -12.37 -6.20
N ALA A 22 -0.72 -12.77 -5.23
CA ALA A 22 -1.04 -14.17 -4.98
C ALA A 22 -1.78 -14.80 -6.16
N VAL A 23 -2.79 -14.11 -6.70
CA VAL A 23 -3.56 -14.57 -7.87
C VAL A 23 -2.68 -14.63 -9.11
N GLY A 24 -1.82 -13.62 -9.33
CA GLY A 24 -0.92 -13.58 -10.47
C GLY A 24 0.09 -14.73 -10.45
N LYS A 25 0.72 -14.96 -9.29
CA LYS A 25 1.62 -16.13 -9.09
C LYS A 25 0.90 -17.45 -9.30
N HIS A 26 -0.35 -17.58 -8.83
CA HIS A 26 -1.13 -18.80 -8.97
C HIS A 26 -1.53 -19.07 -10.43
N ASN A 27 -1.89 -18.02 -11.18
CA ASN A 27 -2.34 -18.12 -12.57
C ASN A 27 -1.20 -18.04 -13.61
N ASN A 28 0.08 -17.98 -13.19
CA ASN A 28 1.23 -17.68 -14.07
C ASN A 28 1.07 -16.35 -14.84
N ASP A 29 0.37 -15.39 -14.25
CA ASP A 29 0.19 -14.04 -14.78
C ASP A 29 1.24 -13.11 -14.16
N ALA A 30 2.33 -12.92 -14.90
CA ALA A 30 3.47 -12.12 -14.47
C ALA A 30 3.12 -10.63 -14.36
N ASP A 31 2.23 -10.13 -15.21
CA ASP A 31 1.77 -8.74 -15.20
C ASP A 31 0.95 -8.45 -13.95
N LEU A 32 0.00 -9.33 -13.62
CA LEU A 32 -0.82 -9.17 -12.41
C LEU A 32 0.03 -9.24 -11.13
N ALA A 33 1.05 -10.11 -11.11
CA ALA A 33 1.98 -10.20 -10.00
C ALA A 33 2.88 -8.95 -9.87
N ALA A 34 3.32 -8.39 -11.00
CA ALA A 34 4.10 -7.17 -11.03
C ALA A 34 3.28 -5.95 -10.59
N GLU A 35 2.03 -5.83 -11.04
CA GLU A 35 1.08 -4.80 -10.59
C GLU A 35 0.85 -4.86 -9.08
N GLY A 36 0.63 -6.05 -8.53
CA GLY A 36 0.45 -6.25 -7.09
C GLY A 36 1.64 -5.74 -6.28
N LYS A 37 2.86 -6.09 -6.73
CA LYS A 37 4.11 -5.60 -6.10
C LYS A 37 4.29 -4.10 -6.24
N ALA A 38 3.95 -3.52 -7.39
CA ALA A 38 4.05 -2.08 -7.63
C ALA A 38 3.08 -1.32 -6.70
N GLN A 39 1.83 -1.77 -6.57
CA GLN A 39 0.84 -1.17 -5.67
C GLN A 39 1.28 -1.25 -4.20
N GLN A 40 1.91 -2.35 -3.78
CA GLN A 40 2.47 -2.46 -2.44
C GLN A 40 3.64 -1.51 -2.19
N ALA A 41 4.54 -1.36 -3.17
CA ALA A 41 5.67 -0.47 -3.06
C ALA A 41 5.20 0.99 -2.94
N GLU A 42 4.20 1.38 -3.73
CA GLU A 42 3.57 2.69 -3.65
C GLU A 42 2.94 2.93 -2.27
N GLY A 43 2.05 2.02 -1.82
CA GLY A 43 1.38 2.14 -0.52
C GLY A 43 2.35 2.19 0.67
N LYS A 44 3.43 1.40 0.64
CA LYS A 44 4.49 1.47 1.66
C LYS A 44 5.28 2.78 1.59
N GLY A 45 5.53 3.30 0.40
CA GLY A 45 6.17 4.59 0.19
C GLY A 45 5.34 5.74 0.76
N GLU A 46 4.03 5.73 0.52
CA GLU A 46 3.09 6.70 1.07
C GLU A 46 2.99 6.60 2.60
N GLN A 47 2.90 5.38 3.16
CA GLN A 47 2.93 5.18 4.60
C GLN A 47 4.23 5.68 5.23
N PHE A 48 5.38 5.41 4.60
CA PHE A 48 6.67 5.89 5.09
C PHE A 48 6.73 7.41 5.06
N LYS A 49 6.34 8.04 3.95
CA LYS A 49 6.26 9.50 3.83
C LYS A 49 5.28 10.09 4.85
N GLY A 50 4.14 9.45 5.08
CA GLY A 50 3.16 9.84 6.09
C GLY A 50 3.73 9.74 7.51
N LYS A 51 4.45 8.66 7.84
CA LYS A 51 5.14 8.49 9.13
C LYS A 51 6.23 9.53 9.33
N VAL A 52 7.04 9.82 8.31
CA VAL A 52 8.09 10.86 8.37
C VAL A 52 7.45 12.24 8.54
N LYS A 53 6.39 12.55 7.79
CA LYS A 53 5.69 13.83 7.91
C LYS A 53 4.99 13.97 9.26
N GLY A 54 4.40 12.90 9.79
CA GLY A 54 3.85 12.85 11.15
C GLY A 54 4.94 13.09 12.19
N ALA A 55 6.01 12.30 12.16
CA ALA A 55 7.11 12.43 13.12
C ALA A 55 7.83 13.79 13.09
N LEU A 56 7.84 14.49 11.95
CA LEU A 56 8.45 15.82 11.80
C LEU A 56 7.45 16.98 11.97
N GLY A 57 6.16 16.71 11.93
CA GLY A 57 5.08 17.71 11.91
C GLY A 57 4.14 17.66 13.11
N ASP A 58 4.23 16.63 13.96
CA ASP A 58 3.45 16.45 15.19
C ASP A 58 4.13 17.09 16.42
N ASP A 59 5.31 17.71 16.24
CA ASP A 59 6.06 18.47 17.26
C ASP A 59 5.78 20.00 17.21
N ILE A 60 4.63 20.45 16.66
CA ILE A 60 4.15 21.86 16.74
C ILE A 60 2.73 21.92 17.30
#